data_AF-A0A3Q7Y3L0-F1
#
_entry.id   AF-A0A3Q7Y3L0-F1
#
_cell.length_a   1.000
_cell.length_b   1.000
_cell.length_c   1.000
_cell.angle_alpha   90.00
_cell.angle_beta   90.00
_cell.angle_gamma   90.00
#
_symmetry.space_group_name_H-M   'P 1'
#
loop_
_entity.id
_entity.type
_entity.pdbx_description
1 polymer ?
#
loop_
_entity_poly.entity_id
_entity_poly.type
_entity_poly.pdbx_seq_one_letter_code
_entity_poly.pdbx_strand_id
1 'polypeptide(L)'
;MSMIIPGKKMPGNDIDVYLQPLVKELKELWTTGVDTYDSFKKEMFTLHATLMWTISDFPGLGTLSGWNTYTGLACPSCNMDSTPRRLPHSKKWCFMGHRRFLDQRHRFRLNKVRFDGQQDMRGPPKMLSGLQILEQVQNIDVTFGRKPDKERSGKRIRGGRPTQGVNQQWKKKSIFFELPYWKDNLLRHNLDMMHIEKNVCDNIIFTLLNDSTKSKDHLNARKDLKAMGIRPDLWPNENGRISPAVFTLTTKGKKRFLTTLKNITVPDGYSSNISRCIDMENLKLKGMLKSHDCHILMEQLLPLAIRATLPDDVSAIMIEFCSLFRQLCSKVLNVDDLEKLQNQVVLTLCHMEMIFPPSFFTVMVHLVVHLVEEVKLGGPVHYRWMYPVERSLGLLKSYVRNKARPEGSIAEGYLVQEILTFCSRYIENIETRWNQLGRVDDEPINEIQTDSRVAELFPRVGKSVGGSSYYTLTRFNKLHHS
;
A
#
# COMPACT_ATOMS: atom_id res chain seq x y z
N MET A 1 -11.02 -22.89 -14.45
CA MET A 1 -9.90 -22.30 -13.68
C MET A 1 -8.58 -22.94 -14.08
N SER A 2 -7.66 -22.17 -14.66
CA SER A 2 -6.30 -22.62 -14.97
C SER A 2 -5.52 -22.93 -13.69
N MET A 3 -5.08 -24.18 -13.53
CA MET A 3 -4.26 -24.62 -12.40
C MET A 3 -2.88 -23.95 -12.44
N ILE A 4 -2.52 -23.23 -11.38
CA ILE A 4 -1.16 -22.74 -11.19
C ILE A 4 -0.40 -23.81 -10.40
N ILE A 5 0.57 -24.48 -11.03
CA ILE A 5 1.70 -25.07 -10.30
C ILE A 5 2.86 -24.07 -10.45
N PRO A 6 3.05 -23.11 -9.54
CA PRO A 6 4.26 -22.32 -9.56
C PRO A 6 5.38 -23.24 -9.10
N GLY A 7 6.33 -23.54 -9.99
CA GLY A 7 7.60 -24.13 -9.56
C GLY A 7 8.31 -23.21 -8.54
N LYS A 8 9.48 -23.62 -8.02
CA LYS A 8 10.25 -22.87 -6.99
C LYS A 8 10.58 -21.39 -7.31
N LYS A 9 10.24 -20.88 -8.50
CA LYS A 9 10.53 -19.52 -8.98
C LYS A 9 9.24 -18.85 -9.45
N MET A 10 9.13 -17.55 -9.20
CA MET A 10 8.04 -16.68 -9.68
C MET A 10 7.83 -16.85 -11.21
N PRO A 11 6.59 -16.86 -11.71
CA PRO A 11 6.31 -17.07 -13.13
C PRO A 11 6.92 -15.98 -14.03
N GLY A 12 7.06 -14.75 -13.53
CA GLY A 12 7.57 -13.65 -14.33
C GLY A 12 6.71 -13.46 -15.59
N ASN A 13 7.33 -13.32 -16.75
CA ASN A 13 6.59 -13.14 -18.00
C ASN A 13 5.66 -14.32 -18.33
N ASP A 14 5.99 -15.54 -17.87
CA ASP A 14 5.16 -16.74 -18.11
C ASP A 14 3.77 -16.65 -17.45
N ILE A 15 3.51 -15.63 -16.60
CA ILE A 15 2.17 -15.37 -16.04
C ILE A 15 1.09 -15.27 -17.14
N ASP A 16 1.45 -14.78 -18.33
CA ASP A 16 0.49 -14.57 -19.42
C ASP A 16 -0.05 -15.90 -19.96
N VAL A 17 0.75 -16.96 -19.95
CA VAL A 17 0.30 -18.31 -20.33
C VAL A 17 -0.86 -18.76 -19.44
N TYR A 18 -0.80 -18.44 -18.15
CA TYR A 18 -1.87 -18.80 -17.20
C TYR A 18 -3.11 -17.92 -17.34
N LEU A 19 -2.94 -16.69 -17.85
CA LEU A 19 -4.02 -15.74 -18.09
C LEU A 19 -4.71 -15.97 -19.44
N GLN A 20 -4.17 -16.78 -20.34
CA GLN A 20 -4.78 -17.06 -21.65
C GLN A 20 -6.24 -17.56 -21.56
N PRO A 21 -6.61 -18.53 -20.70
CA PRO A 21 -8.00 -18.94 -20.56
C PRO A 21 -8.90 -17.80 -20.07
N LEU A 22 -8.42 -17.02 -19.10
CA LEU A 22 -9.16 -15.85 -18.59
C LEU A 22 -9.38 -14.82 -19.71
N VAL A 23 -8.35 -14.50 -20.49
CA VAL A 23 -8.46 -13.54 -21.60
C VAL A 23 -9.40 -14.05 -22.69
N LYS A 24 -9.41 -15.36 -22.95
CA LYS A 24 -10.36 -15.98 -23.88
C LYS A 24 -11.81 -15.81 -23.39
N GLU A 25 -12.09 -16.13 -22.14
CA GLU A 25 -13.42 -15.96 -21.52
C GLU A 25 -13.84 -14.48 -21.48
N LEU A 26 -12.93 -13.56 -21.16
CA LEU A 26 -13.19 -12.12 -21.19
C LEU A 26 -13.48 -11.56 -22.59
N LYS A 27 -12.86 -12.14 -23.63
CA LYS A 27 -13.18 -11.79 -25.02
C LYS A 27 -14.58 -12.25 -25.39
N GLU A 28 -14.95 -13.48 -25.04
CA GLU A 28 -16.28 -14.03 -25.27
C GLU A 28 -17.36 -13.21 -24.56
N LEU A 29 -17.17 -12.90 -23.28
CA LEU A 29 -18.05 -12.03 -22.49
C LEU A 29 -18.17 -10.62 -23.08
N TRP A 30 -17.13 -10.10 -23.73
CA TRP A 30 -17.20 -8.78 -24.35
C TRP A 30 -17.91 -8.79 -25.69
N THR A 31 -17.56 -9.71 -26.60
CA THR A 31 -18.03 -9.69 -27.99
C THR A 31 -19.39 -10.32 -28.19
N THR A 32 -19.62 -11.46 -27.55
CA THR A 32 -20.82 -12.29 -27.78
C THR A 32 -21.73 -12.29 -26.57
N GLY A 33 -21.14 -12.24 -25.37
CA GLY A 33 -21.85 -12.46 -24.12
C GLY A 33 -22.12 -13.95 -23.88
N VAL A 34 -22.58 -14.27 -22.67
CA VAL A 34 -22.88 -15.65 -22.26
C VAL A 34 -24.28 -15.70 -21.66
N ASP A 35 -25.11 -16.64 -22.13
CA ASP A 35 -26.44 -16.85 -21.58
C ASP A 35 -26.38 -17.22 -20.10
N THR A 36 -26.98 -16.37 -19.26
CA THR A 36 -26.92 -16.46 -17.81
C THR A 36 -28.33 -16.35 -17.23
N TYR A 37 -28.62 -17.14 -16.19
CA TYR A 37 -29.89 -17.11 -15.50
C TYR A 37 -29.85 -16.10 -14.34
N ASP A 38 -30.75 -15.11 -14.35
CA ASP A 38 -30.97 -14.21 -13.22
C ASP A 38 -31.90 -14.91 -12.21
N SER A 39 -31.37 -15.28 -11.05
CA SER A 39 -32.14 -15.98 -10.01
C SER A 39 -33.21 -15.11 -9.35
N PHE A 40 -33.06 -13.77 -9.37
CA PHE A 40 -34.02 -12.84 -8.80
C PHE A 40 -35.19 -12.62 -9.75
N LYS A 41 -34.91 -12.35 -11.03
CA LYS A 41 -35.93 -12.14 -12.06
C LYS A 41 -36.49 -13.43 -12.66
N LYS A 42 -35.82 -14.55 -12.43
CA LYS A 42 -36.13 -15.89 -12.96
C LYS A 42 -36.15 -15.95 -14.49
N GLU A 43 -35.31 -15.16 -15.15
CA GLU A 43 -35.22 -15.08 -16.62
C GLU A 43 -33.79 -15.28 -17.12
N MET A 44 -33.67 -15.66 -18.39
CA MET A 44 -32.37 -15.72 -19.08
C MET A 44 -32.02 -14.34 -19.62
N PHE A 45 -30.75 -13.95 -19.48
CA PHE A 45 -30.21 -12.75 -20.10
C PHE A 45 -28.80 -13.03 -20.64
N THR A 46 -28.37 -12.26 -21.63
CA THR A 46 -27.02 -12.33 -22.17
C THR A 46 -26.09 -11.48 -21.30
N LEU A 47 -25.22 -12.13 -20.53
CA LEU A 47 -24.25 -11.47 -19.67
C LEU A 47 -23.05 -10.99 -20.49
N HIS A 48 -22.81 -9.68 -20.44
CA HIS A 48 -21.54 -9.09 -20.86
C HIS A 48 -20.72 -8.67 -19.65
N ALA A 49 -19.39 -8.80 -19.77
CA ALA A 49 -18.46 -8.37 -18.73
C ALA A 49 -17.20 -7.75 -19.33
N THR A 50 -16.58 -6.86 -18.57
CA THR A 50 -15.33 -6.20 -18.94
C THR A 50 -14.36 -6.17 -17.76
N LEU A 51 -13.07 -6.35 -18.04
CA LEU A 51 -12.03 -6.18 -17.04
C LEU A 51 -11.72 -4.68 -16.89
N MET A 52 -12.16 -4.10 -15.78
CA MET A 52 -11.90 -2.68 -15.50
C MET A 52 -10.41 -2.43 -15.26
N TRP A 53 -9.80 -3.19 -14.35
CA TRP A 53 -8.39 -3.02 -13.96
C TRP A 53 -7.87 -4.23 -13.18
N THR A 54 -6.55 -4.27 -12.94
CA THR A 54 -5.90 -5.21 -12.03
C THR A 54 -5.36 -4.51 -10.79
N ILE A 55 -5.39 -5.18 -9.63
CA ILE A 55 -4.74 -4.74 -8.39
C ILE A 55 -3.74 -5.82 -7.96
N SER A 56 -2.50 -5.43 -7.67
CA SER A 56 -1.45 -6.34 -7.26
C SER A 56 -0.38 -5.60 -6.47
N ASP A 57 0.44 -6.31 -5.71
CA ASP A 57 1.64 -5.72 -5.12
C ASP A 57 2.56 -5.14 -6.20
N PHE A 58 3.47 -4.24 -5.84
CA PHE A 58 4.27 -3.54 -6.85
C PHE A 58 5.14 -4.46 -7.74
N PRO A 59 5.75 -5.55 -7.22
CA PRO A 59 6.34 -6.59 -8.07
C PRO A 59 5.34 -7.29 -9.02
N GLY A 60 4.15 -7.61 -8.54
CA GLY A 60 3.04 -8.16 -9.32
C GLY A 60 2.62 -7.22 -10.45
N LEU A 61 2.54 -5.91 -10.17
CA LEU A 61 2.24 -4.89 -11.18
C LEU A 61 3.25 -4.95 -12.32
N GLY A 62 4.54 -5.01 -12.01
CA GLY A 62 5.59 -5.14 -13.03
C GLY A 62 5.47 -6.43 -13.84
N THR A 63 5.02 -7.50 -13.20
CA THR A 63 4.82 -8.82 -13.84
C THR A 63 3.59 -8.83 -14.75
N LEU A 64 2.48 -8.20 -14.35
CA LEU A 64 1.24 -8.11 -15.14
C LEU A 64 1.37 -7.13 -16.30
N SER A 65 1.92 -5.94 -16.04
CA SER A 65 2.09 -4.89 -17.05
C SER A 65 3.24 -5.16 -18.02
N GLY A 66 4.26 -5.89 -17.59
CA GLY A 66 5.54 -6.00 -18.29
C GLY A 66 6.51 -4.85 -17.98
N TRP A 67 6.14 -3.90 -17.12
CA TRP A 67 7.02 -2.79 -16.71
C TRP A 67 8.09 -3.25 -15.71
N ASN A 68 9.35 -2.84 -15.91
CA ASN A 68 10.43 -3.21 -15.00
C ASN A 68 10.46 -2.34 -13.73
N THR A 69 9.89 -2.85 -12.64
CA THR A 69 9.80 -2.16 -11.34
C THR A 69 11.09 -2.19 -10.50
N TYR A 70 12.20 -2.73 -11.03
CA TYR A 70 13.49 -2.85 -10.31
C TYR A 70 14.57 -1.84 -10.78
N THR A 71 14.24 -0.96 -11.72
CA THR A 71 15.17 0.03 -12.29
C THR A 71 14.97 1.41 -11.67
N GLY A 72 15.79 2.39 -12.08
CA GLY A 72 15.55 3.79 -11.72
C GLY A 72 14.34 4.43 -12.42
N LEU A 73 13.67 3.69 -13.32
CA LEU A 73 12.41 4.05 -13.97
C LEU A 73 11.25 3.23 -13.41
N ALA A 74 11.35 2.74 -12.16
CA ALA A 74 10.36 1.81 -11.62
C ALA A 74 8.92 2.33 -11.62
N CYS A 75 8.70 3.64 -11.58
CA CYS A 75 7.37 4.23 -11.60
C CYS A 75 6.73 4.12 -13.00
N PRO A 76 5.65 3.35 -13.18
CA PRO A 76 4.98 3.23 -14.48
C PRO A 76 4.30 4.53 -14.91
N SER A 77 3.76 5.31 -13.97
CA SER A 77 3.06 6.57 -14.24
C SER A 77 3.98 7.67 -14.76
N CYS A 78 5.23 7.74 -14.26
CA CYS A 78 6.25 8.65 -14.78
C CYS A 78 6.90 8.14 -16.08
N ASN A 79 6.77 6.85 -16.37
CA ASN A 79 7.32 6.16 -17.53
C ASN A 79 8.80 6.56 -17.81
N MET A 80 9.17 6.73 -19.07
CA MET A 80 10.54 7.09 -19.50
C MET A 80 10.92 8.56 -19.20
N ASP A 81 10.00 9.38 -18.69
CA ASP A 81 10.26 10.80 -18.40
C ASP A 81 10.91 11.01 -17.01
N SER A 82 11.11 9.94 -16.24
CA SER A 82 11.90 9.99 -15.01
C SER A 82 13.40 9.99 -15.31
N THR A 83 14.20 10.68 -14.49
CA THR A 83 15.67 10.63 -14.56
C THR A 83 16.20 9.64 -13.52
N PRO A 84 16.72 8.47 -13.92
CA PRO A 84 17.24 7.47 -12.98
C PRO A 84 18.36 8.03 -12.12
N ARG A 85 18.20 7.99 -10.79
CA ARG A 85 19.27 8.36 -9.84
C ARG A 85 19.59 7.18 -8.92
N ARG A 86 20.80 6.64 -9.04
CA ARG A 86 21.30 5.60 -8.15
C ARG A 86 22.23 6.20 -7.11
N LEU A 87 21.93 5.99 -5.84
CA LEU A 87 22.76 6.43 -4.72
C LEU A 87 24.05 5.60 -4.66
N PRO A 88 25.24 6.22 -4.72
CA PRO A 88 26.51 5.49 -4.88
C PRO A 88 26.87 4.60 -3.69
N HIS A 89 26.63 5.07 -2.46
CA HIS A 89 26.95 4.33 -1.24
C HIS A 89 25.79 3.43 -0.81
N SER A 90 24.54 3.91 -0.85
CA SER A 90 23.38 3.07 -0.51
C SER A 90 23.08 1.99 -1.57
N LYS A 91 23.57 2.15 -2.80
CA LYS A 91 23.36 1.26 -3.95
C LYS A 91 21.88 1.07 -4.34
N LYS A 92 21.02 2.00 -3.94
CA LYS A 92 19.56 2.01 -4.18
C LYS A 92 19.18 3.08 -5.19
N TRP A 93 18.08 2.84 -5.90
CA TRP A 93 17.41 3.86 -6.72
C TRP A 93 16.65 4.82 -5.81
N CYS A 94 16.70 6.10 -6.16
CA CYS A 94 16.08 7.20 -5.43
C CYS A 94 15.15 7.96 -6.37
N PHE A 95 13.95 8.27 -5.89
CA PHE A 95 12.85 8.86 -6.65
C PHE A 95 12.49 10.22 -6.06
N MET A 96 13.35 11.20 -6.28
CA MET A 96 13.15 12.62 -5.88
C MET A 96 12.76 13.48 -7.08
N GLY A 97 12.62 14.78 -6.85
CA GLY A 97 12.25 15.76 -7.86
C GLY A 97 10.75 16.01 -7.88
N HIS A 98 10.06 15.85 -6.75
CA HIS A 98 8.62 16.14 -6.66
C HIS A 98 8.29 17.60 -6.96
N ARG A 99 9.28 18.50 -6.90
CA ARG A 99 9.16 19.90 -7.32
C ARG A 99 8.72 20.07 -8.75
N ARG A 100 8.99 19.10 -9.63
CA ARG A 100 8.56 19.14 -11.03
C ARG A 100 7.04 19.10 -11.22
N PHE A 101 6.28 18.75 -10.17
CA PHE A 101 4.82 18.76 -10.17
C PHE A 101 4.23 20.10 -9.68
N LEU A 102 5.05 21.02 -9.15
CA LEU A 102 4.60 22.35 -8.72
C LEU A 102 4.38 23.28 -9.92
N ASP A 103 3.71 24.41 -9.72
CA ASP A 103 3.67 25.47 -10.73
C ASP A 103 5.08 25.89 -11.19
N GLN A 104 5.24 26.26 -12.46
CA GLN A 104 6.55 26.58 -13.05
C GLN A 104 7.23 27.78 -12.39
N ARG A 105 6.45 28.71 -11.82
CA ARG A 105 6.94 29.90 -11.10
C ARG A 105 7.14 29.64 -9.61
N HIS A 106 6.86 28.43 -9.12
CA HIS A 106 6.97 28.13 -7.69
C HIS A 106 8.42 28.21 -7.19
N ARG A 107 8.66 28.98 -6.13
CA ARG A 107 9.99 29.25 -5.54
C ARG A 107 10.84 28.00 -5.23
N PHE A 108 10.20 26.88 -4.89
CA PHE A 108 10.92 25.63 -4.59
C PHE A 108 11.69 25.08 -5.80
N ARG A 109 11.20 25.31 -7.03
CA ARG A 109 11.89 24.89 -8.26
C ARG A 109 13.25 25.56 -8.42
N LEU A 110 13.40 26.78 -7.89
CA LEU A 110 14.64 27.56 -7.96
C LEU A 110 15.60 27.29 -6.78
N ASN A 111 15.11 26.65 -5.70
CA ASN A 111 15.86 26.49 -4.46
C ASN A 111 16.88 25.34 -4.55
N LYS A 112 18.14 25.66 -4.82
CA LYS A 112 19.23 24.66 -4.87
C LYS A 112 19.61 24.16 -3.47
N VAL A 113 19.70 25.07 -2.50
CA VAL A 113 20.31 24.85 -1.19
C VAL A 113 19.57 23.83 -0.34
N ARG A 114 18.23 23.90 -0.31
CA ARG A 114 17.42 23.02 0.55
C ARG A 114 17.12 21.65 -0.07
N PHE A 115 17.39 21.47 -1.36
CA PHE A 115 17.06 20.24 -2.10
C PHE A 115 18.33 19.52 -2.56
N ASP A 116 18.45 19.19 -3.85
CA ASP A 116 19.49 18.34 -4.42
C ASP A 116 20.63 19.12 -5.09
N GLY A 117 20.79 20.40 -4.75
CA GLY A 117 21.81 21.28 -5.33
C GLY A 117 21.47 21.79 -6.73
N GLN A 118 20.34 21.37 -7.33
CA GLN A 118 19.94 21.73 -8.68
C GLN A 118 18.58 22.46 -8.70
N GLN A 119 18.39 23.24 -9.77
CA GLN A 119 17.08 23.80 -10.12
C GLN A 119 16.28 22.77 -10.91
N ASP A 120 14.96 22.78 -10.75
CA ASP A 120 14.06 21.86 -11.46
C ASP A 120 13.07 22.62 -12.35
N MET A 121 13.45 22.79 -13.62
CA MET A 121 12.66 23.47 -14.65
C MET A 121 11.78 22.51 -15.46
N ARG A 122 11.81 21.21 -15.14
CA ARG A 122 11.05 20.18 -15.89
C ARG A 122 9.56 20.28 -15.58
N GLY A 123 8.71 20.03 -16.57
CA GLY A 123 7.27 19.86 -16.33
C GLY A 123 6.94 18.57 -15.57
N PRO A 124 5.71 18.39 -15.08
CA PRO A 124 5.26 17.11 -14.54
C PRO A 124 5.37 16.02 -15.62
N PRO A 125 5.61 14.75 -15.25
CA PRO A 125 5.62 13.66 -16.21
C PRO A 125 4.33 13.56 -17.00
N LYS A 126 4.45 13.31 -18.31
CA LYS A 126 3.27 13.08 -19.17
C LYS A 126 2.66 11.72 -18.85
N MET A 127 1.40 11.70 -18.47
CA MET A 127 0.63 10.46 -18.38
C MET A 127 0.38 9.94 -19.79
N LEU A 128 0.74 8.67 -20.03
CA LEU A 128 0.54 8.06 -21.33
C LEU A 128 -0.82 7.35 -21.43
N SER A 129 -1.48 7.53 -22.57
CA SER A 129 -2.68 6.77 -22.91
C SER A 129 -2.35 5.29 -23.14
N GLY A 130 -3.36 4.42 -23.09
CA GLY A 130 -3.13 3.00 -23.38
C GLY A 130 -2.68 2.75 -24.82
N LEU A 131 -3.10 3.59 -25.77
CA LEU A 131 -2.59 3.58 -27.15
C LEU A 131 -1.09 3.89 -27.22
N GLN A 132 -0.63 4.94 -26.53
CA GLN A 132 0.79 5.29 -26.49
C GLN A 132 1.62 4.19 -25.82
N ILE A 133 1.09 3.53 -24.78
CA ILE A 133 1.76 2.38 -24.18
C ILE A 133 1.79 1.20 -25.16
N LEU A 134 0.69 0.93 -25.87
CA LEU A 134 0.61 -0.13 -26.87
C LEU A 134 1.67 0.06 -27.97
N GLU A 135 1.86 1.28 -28.45
CA GLU A 135 2.91 1.64 -29.41
C GLU A 135 4.32 1.36 -28.88
N GLN A 136 4.56 1.57 -27.58
CA GLN A 136 5.85 1.26 -26.95
C GLN A 136 6.13 -0.25 -26.85
N VAL A 137 5.09 -1.09 -26.74
CA VAL A 137 5.24 -2.53 -26.49
C VAL A 137 4.95 -3.41 -27.70
N GLN A 138 4.37 -2.88 -28.77
CA GLN A 138 3.91 -3.68 -29.93
C GLN A 138 5.00 -4.50 -30.61
N ASN A 139 6.25 -4.02 -30.59
CA ASN A 139 7.39 -4.65 -31.24
C ASN A 139 8.26 -5.48 -30.27
N ILE A 140 7.79 -5.71 -29.05
CA ILE A 140 8.51 -6.51 -28.05
C ILE A 140 8.11 -7.97 -28.23
N ASP A 141 8.99 -8.73 -28.86
CA ASP A 141 8.82 -10.17 -28.99
C ASP A 141 9.25 -10.89 -27.70
N VAL A 142 8.37 -11.76 -27.18
CA VAL A 142 8.61 -12.56 -25.98
C VAL A 142 8.24 -13.99 -26.26
N THR A 143 9.24 -14.87 -26.22
CA THR A 143 9.00 -16.31 -26.24
C THR A 143 8.61 -16.78 -24.84
N PHE A 144 7.37 -17.25 -24.69
CA PHE A 144 6.87 -17.83 -23.44
C PHE A 144 7.25 -19.31 -23.30
N GLY A 145 7.41 -19.78 -22.06
CA GLY A 145 7.74 -21.17 -21.76
C GLY A 145 9.23 -21.41 -21.52
N ARG A 146 9.53 -22.23 -20.51
CA ARG A 146 10.89 -22.64 -20.20
C ARG A 146 11.34 -23.69 -21.21
N LYS A 147 12.42 -23.42 -21.96
CA LYS A 147 13.16 -24.50 -22.63
C LYS A 147 13.64 -25.49 -21.56
N PRO A 148 13.58 -26.82 -21.79
CA PRO A 148 14.14 -27.79 -20.84
C PRO A 148 15.59 -27.42 -20.56
N ASP A 149 15.92 -27.28 -19.27
CA ASP A 149 17.20 -26.80 -18.80
C ASP A 149 18.33 -27.65 -19.41
N LYS A 150 19.04 -27.12 -20.42
CA LYS A 150 20.44 -27.52 -20.61
C LYS A 150 21.18 -26.92 -19.43
N GLU A 151 21.75 -27.77 -18.60
CA GLU A 151 22.60 -27.45 -17.47
C GLU A 151 23.48 -26.22 -17.78
N ARG A 152 23.04 -25.06 -17.32
CA ARG A 152 23.92 -23.91 -17.12
C ARG A 152 23.87 -23.60 -15.65
N SER A 153 24.77 -24.25 -14.94
CA SER A 153 25.35 -23.82 -13.68
C SER A 153 26.05 -22.46 -13.84
N GLY A 154 25.28 -21.43 -14.23
CA GLY A 154 25.74 -20.05 -14.27
C GLY A 154 25.48 -19.40 -12.92
N LYS A 155 26.54 -19.24 -12.12
CA LYS A 155 26.58 -18.29 -11.00
C LYS A 155 25.84 -17.01 -11.40
N ARG A 156 24.89 -16.55 -10.58
CA ARG A 156 24.39 -15.18 -10.66
C ARG A 156 25.62 -14.26 -10.70
N ILE A 157 25.82 -13.55 -11.81
CA ILE A 157 26.82 -12.49 -11.88
C ILE A 157 26.33 -11.36 -10.96
N ARG A 158 26.69 -11.44 -9.67
CA ARG A 158 26.75 -10.28 -8.79
C ARG A 158 27.95 -9.47 -9.27
N GLY A 159 27.73 -8.49 -10.15
CA GLY A 159 28.77 -7.50 -10.49
C GLY A 159 28.85 -6.98 -11.92
N GLY A 160 28.01 -7.44 -12.86
CA GLY A 160 28.01 -6.89 -14.22
C GLY A 160 27.25 -5.56 -14.29
N ARG A 161 27.92 -4.46 -14.64
CA ARG A 161 27.27 -3.19 -15.01
C ARG A 161 26.28 -3.46 -16.16
N PRO A 162 24.97 -3.20 -16.03
CA PRO A 162 24.14 -3.08 -17.20
C PRO A 162 24.38 -1.68 -17.76
N THR A 163 25.05 -1.61 -18.90
CA THR A 163 24.96 -0.46 -19.80
C THR A 163 23.47 -0.20 -20.07
N GLN A 164 23.02 1.00 -19.72
CA GLN A 164 21.64 1.46 -19.87
C GLN A 164 21.28 1.51 -21.35
N GLY A 165 20.53 0.51 -21.82
CA GLY A 165 19.80 0.57 -23.08
C GLY A 165 18.30 0.74 -22.80
N VAL A 166 17.67 1.65 -23.54
CA VAL A 166 16.22 1.94 -23.56
C VAL A 166 15.37 0.67 -23.78
N ASN A 167 15.95 -0.36 -24.42
CA ASN A 167 15.32 -1.66 -24.70
C ASN A 167 15.13 -2.61 -23.49
N GLN A 168 15.42 -2.20 -22.24
CA GLN A 168 15.31 -3.08 -21.04
C GLN A 168 14.14 -2.73 -20.09
N GLN A 169 13.40 -1.66 -20.35
CA GLN A 169 12.38 -1.20 -19.39
C GLN A 169 11.05 -1.93 -19.53
N TRP A 170 10.58 -2.15 -20.76
CA TRP A 170 9.48 -3.07 -21.05
C TRP A 170 10.02 -4.48 -21.25
N LYS A 171 9.45 -5.46 -20.55
CA LYS A 171 9.85 -6.88 -20.62
C LYS A 171 8.94 -7.71 -21.52
N LYS A 172 7.74 -7.22 -21.80
CA LYS A 172 6.71 -7.87 -22.61
C LYS A 172 5.60 -6.89 -22.97
N LYS A 173 4.82 -7.21 -23.99
CA LYS A 173 3.46 -6.73 -24.16
C LYS A 173 2.55 -7.56 -23.23
N SER A 174 1.83 -6.89 -22.33
CA SER A 174 0.86 -7.56 -21.46
C SER A 174 -0.25 -8.23 -22.29
N ILE A 175 -0.61 -9.47 -21.94
CA ILE A 175 -1.71 -10.20 -22.58
C ILE A 175 -3.05 -9.45 -22.53
N PHE A 176 -3.25 -8.56 -21.55
CA PHE A 176 -4.47 -7.76 -21.48
C PHE A 176 -4.65 -6.82 -22.67
N PHE A 177 -3.59 -6.46 -23.41
CA PHE A 177 -3.71 -5.73 -24.68
C PHE A 177 -4.34 -6.55 -25.81
N GLU A 178 -4.63 -7.82 -25.61
CA GLU A 178 -5.49 -8.59 -26.51
C GLU A 178 -6.98 -8.29 -26.32
N LEU A 179 -7.37 -7.69 -25.18
CA LEU A 179 -8.74 -7.24 -24.95
C LEU A 179 -8.97 -5.94 -25.74
N PRO A 180 -10.01 -5.85 -26.60
CA PRO A 180 -10.19 -4.71 -27.52
C PRO A 180 -10.22 -3.33 -26.85
N TYR A 181 -10.78 -3.26 -25.63
CA TYR A 181 -10.99 -2.05 -24.84
C TYR A 181 -9.80 -1.67 -23.94
N TRP A 182 -8.82 -2.55 -23.73
CA TRP A 182 -7.76 -2.32 -22.73
C TRP A 182 -6.87 -1.10 -23.05
N LYS A 183 -6.71 -0.79 -24.34
CA LYS A 183 -5.98 0.38 -24.83
C LYS A 183 -6.68 1.71 -24.49
N ASP A 184 -7.98 1.66 -24.25
CA ASP A 184 -8.83 2.83 -23.97
C ASP A 184 -9.01 3.05 -22.46
N ASN A 185 -8.74 2.02 -21.63
CA ASN A 185 -8.78 2.13 -20.17
C ASN A 185 -7.68 3.08 -19.66
N LEU A 186 -8.05 4.15 -18.96
CA LEU A 186 -7.10 5.11 -18.36
C LEU A 186 -6.33 4.50 -17.18
N LEU A 187 -7.04 3.73 -16.33
CA LEU A 187 -6.49 3.06 -15.15
C LEU A 187 -6.46 1.54 -15.37
N ARG A 188 -5.32 1.02 -15.84
CA ARG A 188 -5.14 -0.41 -16.18
C ARG A 188 -4.67 -1.25 -15.00
N HIS A 189 -3.57 -0.80 -14.37
CA HIS A 189 -2.97 -1.46 -13.23
C HIS A 189 -2.96 -0.49 -12.06
N ASN A 190 -3.76 -0.76 -11.03
CA ASN A 190 -3.86 0.09 -9.87
C ASN A 190 -2.63 -0.04 -8.99
N LEU A 191 -2.27 1.08 -8.37
CA LEU A 191 -1.36 1.11 -7.25
C LEU A 191 -2.08 0.57 -6.01
N ASP A 192 -1.49 -0.47 -5.42
CA ASP A 192 -2.00 -1.06 -4.19
C ASP A 192 -1.75 -0.11 -3.01
N MET A 193 -2.79 0.65 -2.67
CA MET A 193 -2.76 1.64 -1.58
C MET A 193 -2.35 0.99 -0.25
N MET A 194 -2.89 -0.19 0.06
CA MET A 194 -2.61 -0.90 1.31
C MET A 194 -1.11 -1.19 1.46
N HIS A 195 -0.48 -1.68 0.38
CA HIS A 195 0.95 -1.94 0.40
C HIS A 195 1.77 -0.66 0.39
N ILE A 196 1.36 0.38 -0.36
CA ILE A 196 2.05 1.66 -0.39
C ILE A 196 2.06 2.30 1.00
N GLU A 197 0.89 2.48 1.61
CA GLU A 197 0.73 3.05 2.95
C GLU A 197 1.53 2.27 3.99
N LYS A 198 1.45 0.94 3.96
CA LYS A 198 2.25 0.09 4.85
C LYS A 198 3.74 0.37 4.70
N ASN A 199 4.26 0.39 3.46
CA ASN A 199 5.68 0.63 3.20
C ASN A 199 6.11 2.05 3.61
N VAL A 200 5.25 3.04 3.38
CA VAL A 200 5.48 4.43 3.75
C VAL A 200 5.49 4.59 5.28
N CYS A 201 4.51 4.02 5.98
CA CYS A 201 4.43 3.97 7.44
C CYS A 201 5.67 3.32 8.06
N ASP A 202 6.06 2.14 7.55
CA ASP A 202 7.29 1.44 7.96
C ASP A 202 8.51 2.37 7.78
N ASN A 203 8.64 3.02 6.62
CA ASN A 203 9.76 3.91 6.34
C ASN A 203 9.81 5.10 7.33
N ILE A 204 8.68 5.72 7.65
CA ILE A 204 8.60 6.83 8.61
C ILE A 204 9.03 6.32 9.99
N ILE A 205 8.33 5.33 10.53
CA ILE A 205 8.50 4.87 11.91
C ILE A 205 9.95 4.40 12.15
N PHE A 206 10.50 3.57 11.27
CA PHE A 206 11.87 3.07 11.45
C PHE A 206 12.93 4.15 11.28
N THR A 207 12.65 5.20 10.51
CA THR A 207 13.55 6.35 10.37
C THR A 207 13.50 7.26 11.60
N LEU A 208 12.30 7.56 12.12
CA LEU A 208 12.12 8.36 13.34
C LEU A 208 12.74 7.67 14.56
N LEU A 209 12.56 6.36 14.70
CA LEU A 209 13.14 5.57 15.80
C LEU A 209 14.63 5.26 15.61
N ASN A 210 15.24 5.65 14.49
CA ASN A 210 16.61 5.31 14.12
C ASN A 210 16.90 3.80 14.30
N ASP A 211 16.06 2.97 13.67
CA ASP A 211 16.24 1.53 13.71
C ASP A 211 17.51 1.11 12.94
N SER A 212 18.32 0.25 13.55
CA SER A 212 19.63 -0.16 13.01
C SER A 212 19.54 -0.93 11.69
N THR A 213 18.39 -1.49 11.35
CA THR A 213 18.20 -2.35 10.18
C THR A 213 17.33 -1.71 9.10
N LYS A 214 16.27 -1.01 9.50
CA LYS A 214 15.22 -0.54 8.59
C LYS A 214 15.20 0.97 8.38
N SER A 215 15.91 1.75 9.21
CA SER A 215 15.99 3.19 9.04
C SER A 215 16.45 3.56 7.62
N LYS A 216 15.84 4.57 7.04
CA LYS A 216 16.34 5.16 5.77
C LYS A 216 17.51 6.09 6.01
N ASP A 217 17.76 6.45 7.25
CA ASP A 217 18.86 7.29 7.66
C ASP A 217 19.97 6.44 8.31
N HIS A 218 20.89 5.94 7.48
CA HIS A 218 22.01 5.09 7.90
C HIS A 218 23.33 5.65 7.35
N LEU A 219 24.48 5.12 7.77
CA LEU A 219 25.80 5.62 7.36
C LEU A 219 25.98 5.81 5.86
N ASN A 220 25.52 4.85 5.05
CA ASN A 220 25.60 4.99 3.60
C ASN A 220 24.73 6.14 3.06
N ALA A 221 23.56 6.41 3.66
CA ALA A 221 22.71 7.53 3.26
C ALA A 221 23.40 8.88 3.56
N ARG A 222 24.13 8.97 4.69
CA ARG A 222 24.92 10.15 5.03
C ARG A 222 26.14 10.34 4.11
N LYS A 223 26.79 9.24 3.72
CA LYS A 223 27.84 9.26 2.69
C LYS A 223 27.27 9.70 1.34
N ASP A 224 26.05 9.30 0.99
CA ASP A 224 25.37 9.78 -0.21
C ASP A 224 25.10 11.29 -0.17
N LEU A 225 24.69 11.86 0.97
CA LEU A 225 24.58 13.32 1.14
C LEU A 225 25.90 14.03 0.83
N LYS A 226 27.02 13.50 1.37
CA LYS A 226 28.37 14.03 1.10
C LYS A 226 28.76 13.91 -0.38
N ALA A 227 28.51 12.76 -1.00
CA ALA A 227 28.79 12.55 -2.42
C ALA A 227 27.94 13.45 -3.33
N MET A 228 26.73 13.82 -2.89
CA MET A 228 25.84 14.74 -3.59
C MET A 228 26.14 16.22 -3.30
N GLY A 229 27.02 16.53 -2.35
CA GLY A 229 27.34 17.91 -1.98
C GLY A 229 26.19 18.65 -1.28
N ILE A 230 25.26 17.92 -0.63
CA ILE A 230 24.09 18.51 0.04
C ILE A 230 24.13 18.25 1.55
N ARG A 231 23.56 19.18 2.33
CA ARG A 231 23.44 19.10 3.81
C ARG A 231 24.76 18.76 4.52
N PRO A 232 25.76 19.65 4.46
CA PRO A 232 27.07 19.41 5.08
C PRO A 232 27.02 19.19 6.59
N ASP A 233 26.02 19.78 7.25
CA ASP A 233 25.69 19.58 8.67
C ASP A 233 25.37 18.12 9.02
N LEU A 234 24.94 17.34 8.03
CA LEU A 234 24.53 15.94 8.18
C LEU A 234 25.59 14.94 7.73
N TRP A 235 26.77 15.38 7.28
CA TRP A 235 27.83 14.50 6.81
C TRP A 235 28.43 13.67 7.93
N PRO A 236 28.88 12.43 7.65
CA PRO A 236 29.61 11.65 8.64
C PRO A 236 30.96 12.32 8.93
N ASN A 237 31.37 12.31 10.20
CA ASN A 237 32.70 12.79 10.58
C ASN A 237 33.81 11.83 10.09
N GLU A 238 35.08 12.21 10.28
CA GLU A 238 36.24 11.42 9.84
C GLU A 238 36.25 9.99 10.42
N ASN A 239 35.72 9.83 11.64
CA ASN A 239 35.58 8.54 12.32
C ASN A 239 34.32 7.75 11.91
N GLY A 240 33.53 8.24 10.96
CA GLY A 240 32.31 7.59 10.48
C GLY A 240 31.11 7.67 11.43
N ARG A 241 31.15 8.51 12.47
CA ARG A 241 29.99 8.80 13.34
C ARG A 241 29.05 9.78 12.66
N ILE A 242 27.75 9.60 12.92
CA ILE A 242 26.65 10.38 12.34
C ILE A 242 25.97 11.16 13.46
N SER A 243 25.77 12.46 13.25
CA SER A 243 24.96 13.29 14.14
C SER A 243 23.47 13.00 13.96
N PRO A 244 22.66 12.95 15.04
CA PRO A 244 21.21 12.81 14.93
C PRO A 244 20.61 13.89 14.01
N ALA A 245 19.73 13.50 13.08
CA ALA A 245 18.99 14.47 12.29
C ALA A 245 17.82 15.07 13.10
N VAL A 246 17.29 16.18 12.61
CA VAL A 246 16.12 16.87 13.20
C VAL A 246 14.87 15.98 13.32
N PHE A 247 14.73 14.99 12.44
CA PHE A 247 13.63 14.03 12.47
C PHE A 247 13.92 12.79 13.35
N THR A 248 15.11 12.65 13.90
CA THR A 248 15.46 11.50 14.75
C THR A 248 14.97 11.72 16.17
N LEU A 249 14.15 10.80 16.69
CA LEU A 249 13.70 10.84 18.08
C LEU A 249 14.86 10.64 19.05
N THR A 250 15.00 11.57 20.00
CA THR A 250 15.89 11.41 21.16
C THR A 250 15.44 10.24 22.03
N THR A 251 16.28 9.73 22.93
CA THR A 251 15.88 8.65 23.85
C THR A 251 14.63 8.99 24.67
N LYS A 252 14.50 10.25 25.12
CA LYS A 252 13.29 10.75 25.79
C LYS A 252 12.10 10.80 24.83
N GLY A 253 12.31 11.26 23.60
CA GLY A 253 11.30 11.26 22.53
C GLY A 253 10.80 9.85 22.20
N LYS A 254 11.68 8.86 22.05
CA LYS A 254 11.34 7.45 21.80
C LYS A 254 10.51 6.87 22.93
N LYS A 255 10.91 7.09 24.19
CA LYS A 255 10.13 6.65 25.36
C LYS A 255 8.71 7.21 25.31
N ARG A 256 8.57 8.53 25.12
CA ARG A 256 7.25 9.18 25.05
C ARG A 256 6.42 8.69 23.87
N PHE A 257 7.02 8.58 22.69
CA PHE A 257 6.40 8.07 21.46
C PHE A 257 5.83 6.66 21.68
N LEU A 258 6.68 5.73 22.15
CA LEU A 258 6.29 4.34 22.36
C LEU A 258 5.32 4.18 23.52
N THR A 259 5.46 4.94 24.61
CA THR A 259 4.48 4.95 25.71
C THR A 259 3.11 5.42 25.22
N THR A 260 3.07 6.45 24.37
CA THR A 260 1.80 6.93 23.79
C THR A 260 1.13 5.81 23.00
N LEU A 261 1.85 5.17 22.08
CA LEU A 261 1.31 4.05 21.29
C LEU A 261 0.94 2.83 22.16
N LYS A 262 1.68 2.57 23.24
CA LYS A 262 1.44 1.42 24.13
C LYS A 262 0.17 1.59 24.98
N ASN A 263 -0.15 2.82 25.33
CA ASN A 263 -1.28 3.13 26.21
C ASN A 263 -2.56 3.46 25.46
N ILE A 264 -2.53 3.53 24.12
CA ILE A 264 -3.72 3.74 23.31
C ILE A 264 -4.66 2.54 23.46
N THR A 265 -5.90 2.84 23.83
CA THR A 265 -7.02 1.90 23.86
C THR A 265 -8.07 2.36 22.84
N VAL A 266 -8.56 1.43 22.03
CA VAL A 266 -9.55 1.69 20.98
C VAL A 266 -10.74 0.75 21.16
N PRO A 267 -11.91 1.06 20.57
CA PRO A 267 -13.05 0.14 20.55
C PRO A 267 -12.68 -1.24 19.98
N ASP A 268 -13.38 -2.28 20.41
CA ASP A 268 -13.16 -3.62 19.85
C ASP A 268 -13.42 -3.63 18.34
N GLY A 269 -12.63 -4.41 17.60
CA GLY A 269 -12.65 -4.45 16.14
C GLY A 269 -12.02 -3.25 15.42
N TYR A 270 -11.66 -2.16 16.13
CA TYR A 270 -11.11 -0.96 15.49
C TYR A 270 -9.65 -1.11 15.03
N SER A 271 -8.78 -1.71 15.84
CA SER A 271 -7.39 -2.01 15.46
C SER A 271 -6.91 -3.29 16.14
N SER A 272 -5.78 -3.83 15.68
CA SER A 272 -5.11 -4.86 16.48
C SER A 272 -4.50 -4.23 17.75
N ASN A 273 -4.12 -5.08 18.71
CA ASN A 273 -3.46 -4.64 19.93
C ASN A 273 -2.01 -4.21 19.65
N ILE A 274 -1.84 -2.92 19.29
CA ILE A 274 -0.54 -2.28 18.97
C ILE A 274 0.44 -2.36 20.14
N SER A 275 -0.05 -2.39 21.39
CA SER A 275 0.79 -2.52 22.59
C SER A 275 1.64 -3.79 22.58
N ARG A 276 1.17 -4.86 21.93
CA ARG A 276 1.93 -6.12 21.76
C ARG A 276 3.14 -5.96 20.84
N CYS A 277 3.13 -4.95 19.96
CA CYS A 277 4.22 -4.65 19.04
C CYS A 277 5.27 -3.72 19.66
N ILE A 278 5.15 -3.30 20.92
CA ILE A 278 6.03 -2.28 21.52
C ILE A 278 7.02 -2.90 22.50
N ASP A 279 8.30 -2.61 22.26
CA ASP A 279 9.40 -2.99 23.13
C ASP A 279 9.94 -1.78 23.89
N MET A 280 9.48 -1.63 25.13
CA MET A 280 9.91 -0.51 25.99
C MET A 280 11.34 -0.65 26.50
N GLU A 281 11.87 -1.87 26.56
CA GLU A 281 13.24 -2.12 27.03
C GLU A 281 14.26 -1.66 25.99
N ASN A 282 14.07 -2.08 24.74
CA ASN A 282 14.97 -1.71 23.64
C ASN A 282 14.56 -0.42 22.91
N LEU A 283 13.44 0.20 23.29
CA LEU A 283 12.85 1.37 22.63
C LEU A 283 12.62 1.15 21.13
N LYS A 284 12.01 0.02 20.79
CA LYS A 284 11.74 -0.43 19.41
C LYS A 284 10.31 -0.92 19.26
N LEU A 285 9.92 -1.15 18.00
CA LEU A 285 8.76 -1.96 17.69
C LEU A 285 9.20 -3.41 17.46
N LYS A 286 8.65 -4.34 18.25
CA LYS A 286 8.80 -5.78 18.14
C LYS A 286 7.82 -6.31 17.08
N GLY A 287 8.33 -7.05 16.10
CA GLY A 287 7.52 -7.66 15.04
C GLY A 287 7.20 -6.72 13.86
N MET A 288 6.60 -7.26 12.81
CA MET A 288 6.07 -6.48 11.69
C MET A 288 4.64 -6.05 12.00
N LEU A 289 4.39 -4.74 11.97
CA LEU A 289 3.04 -4.19 11.90
C LEU A 289 2.37 -4.74 10.64
N LYS A 290 1.13 -5.20 10.78
CA LYS A 290 0.33 -5.59 9.61
C LYS A 290 -0.11 -4.33 8.87
N SER A 291 -0.51 -4.49 7.61
CA SER A 291 -1.01 -3.39 6.77
C SER A 291 -2.13 -2.60 7.44
N HIS A 292 -3.04 -3.26 8.15
CA HIS A 292 -4.12 -2.58 8.86
C HIS A 292 -3.61 -1.78 10.07
N ASP A 293 -2.59 -2.26 10.77
CA ASP A 293 -2.00 -1.51 11.90
C ASP A 293 -1.31 -0.24 11.38
N CYS A 294 -0.60 -0.36 10.25
CA CYS A 294 0.02 0.78 9.59
C CYS A 294 -1.01 1.82 9.14
N HIS A 295 -2.18 1.39 8.65
CA HIS A 295 -3.28 2.27 8.26
C HIS A 295 -3.80 3.08 9.45
N ILE A 296 -4.13 2.41 10.56
CA ILE A 296 -4.59 3.09 11.79
C ILE A 296 -3.51 4.01 12.37
N LEU A 297 -2.24 3.59 12.30
CA LEU A 297 -1.11 4.43 12.70
C LEU A 297 -1.01 5.69 11.83
N MET A 298 -1.01 5.56 10.51
CA MET A 298 -0.88 6.70 9.60
C MET A 298 -2.04 7.68 9.75
N GLU A 299 -3.28 7.20 9.80
CA GLU A 299 -4.43 8.11 9.78
C GLU A 299 -4.71 8.80 11.12
N GLN A 300 -4.41 8.16 12.25
CA GLN A 300 -4.88 8.61 13.56
C GLN A 300 -3.77 8.72 14.60
N LEU A 301 -2.98 7.65 14.79
CA LEU A 301 -2.15 7.54 15.99
C LEU A 301 -0.78 8.19 15.84
N LEU A 302 -0.19 8.17 14.64
CA LEU A 302 1.11 8.75 14.37
C LEU A 302 1.10 10.28 14.57
N PRO A 303 0.12 11.05 14.05
CA PRO A 303 -0.03 12.48 14.35
C PRO A 303 -0.05 12.79 15.85
N LEU A 304 -0.72 11.95 16.65
CA LEU A 304 -0.81 12.12 18.11
C LEU A 304 0.54 11.81 18.78
N ALA A 305 1.21 10.74 18.37
CA ALA A 305 2.46 10.29 18.98
C ALA A 305 3.65 11.21 18.67
N ILE A 306 3.66 11.89 17.51
CA ILE A 306 4.78 12.76 17.10
C ILE A 306 4.69 14.19 17.65
N ARG A 307 3.49 14.70 17.91
CA ARG A 307 3.23 16.12 18.24
C ARG A 307 4.09 16.64 19.40
N ALA A 308 4.41 15.80 20.36
CA ALA A 308 5.15 16.19 21.55
C ALA A 308 6.53 15.51 21.67
N THR A 309 7.04 14.97 20.55
CA THR A 309 8.30 14.21 20.49
C THR A 309 9.27 14.69 19.41
N LEU A 310 8.79 15.33 18.34
CA LEU A 310 9.59 15.95 17.28
C LEU A 310 9.47 17.48 17.31
N PRO A 311 10.43 18.23 16.72
CA PRO A 311 10.32 19.67 16.52
C PRO A 311 9.07 20.03 15.71
N ASP A 312 8.50 21.21 15.97
CA ASP A 312 7.23 21.66 15.40
C ASP A 312 7.21 21.62 13.86
N ASP A 313 8.29 22.07 13.23
CA ASP A 313 8.43 22.05 11.76
C ASP A 313 8.36 20.63 11.18
N VAL A 314 8.98 19.65 11.85
CA VAL A 314 8.96 18.24 11.40
C VAL A 314 7.60 17.62 11.71
N SER A 315 7.04 17.89 12.89
CA SER A 315 5.72 17.43 13.30
C SER A 315 4.64 17.92 12.34
N ALA A 316 4.67 19.18 11.94
CA ALA A 316 3.71 19.75 10.99
C ALA A 316 3.74 19.03 9.64
N ILE A 317 4.92 18.79 9.07
CA ILE A 317 5.08 18.07 7.80
C ILE A 317 4.55 16.63 7.91
N MET A 318 4.84 15.95 9.01
CA MET A 318 4.38 14.57 9.23
C MET A 318 2.87 14.47 9.50
N ILE A 319 2.31 15.42 10.25
CA ILE A 319 0.86 15.51 10.49
C ILE A 319 0.14 15.78 9.16
N GLU A 320 0.64 16.72 8.35
CA GLU A 320 0.11 16.99 7.02
C GLU A 320 0.16 15.73 6.16
N PHE A 321 1.31 15.06 6.12
CA PHE A 321 1.48 13.83 5.33
C PHE A 321 0.51 12.71 5.76
N CYS A 322 0.27 12.56 7.06
CA CYS A 322 -0.74 11.64 7.60
C CYS A 322 -2.18 12.06 7.21
N SER A 323 -2.48 13.36 7.26
CA SER A 323 -3.76 13.93 6.84
C SER A 323 -4.06 13.62 5.36
N LEU A 324 -3.04 13.61 4.49
CA LEU A 324 -3.20 13.25 3.09
C LEU A 324 -3.73 11.82 2.91
N PHE A 325 -3.18 10.84 3.63
CA PHE A 325 -3.66 9.46 3.59
C PHE A 325 -5.10 9.35 4.11
N ARG A 326 -5.40 10.02 5.23
CA ARG A 326 -6.76 10.06 5.79
C ARG A 326 -7.79 10.65 4.81
N GLN A 327 -7.41 11.69 4.06
CA GLN A 327 -8.27 12.30 3.04
C GLN A 327 -8.46 11.38 1.82
N LEU A 328 -7.37 10.77 1.32
CA LEU A 328 -7.42 9.80 0.22
C LEU A 328 -8.28 8.58 0.54
N CYS A 329 -8.23 8.13 1.79
CA CYS A 329 -8.97 6.99 2.30
C CYS A 329 -10.36 7.37 2.85
N SER A 330 -10.86 8.58 2.58
CA SER A 330 -12.23 8.97 2.95
C SER A 330 -13.28 8.10 2.23
N LYS A 331 -14.42 7.87 2.90
CA LYS A 331 -15.57 7.14 2.33
C LYS A 331 -16.27 7.96 1.25
N VAL A 332 -16.23 9.29 1.38
CA VAL A 332 -16.85 10.24 0.45
C VAL A 332 -15.76 11.18 -0.03
N LEU A 333 -15.70 11.37 -1.35
CA LEU A 333 -14.69 12.18 -2.02
C LEU A 333 -15.37 13.26 -2.85
N ASN A 334 -14.85 14.48 -2.76
CA ASN A 334 -15.22 15.59 -3.62
C ASN A 334 -14.11 15.83 -4.64
N VAL A 335 -14.46 15.90 -5.93
CA VAL A 335 -13.51 16.07 -7.04
C VAL A 335 -12.72 17.38 -6.93
N ASP A 336 -13.37 18.47 -6.48
CA ASP A 336 -12.72 19.79 -6.31
C ASP A 336 -11.70 19.74 -5.17
N ASP A 337 -11.98 18.98 -4.11
CA ASP A 337 -11.05 18.81 -3.01
C ASP A 337 -9.87 17.91 -3.39
N LEU A 338 -10.06 16.96 -4.31
CA LEU A 338 -8.96 16.15 -4.86
C LEU A 338 -7.95 17.01 -5.61
N GLU A 339 -8.36 18.08 -6.29
CA GLU A 339 -7.40 19.01 -6.93
C GLU A 339 -6.53 19.74 -5.92
N LYS A 340 -7.12 20.23 -4.83
CA LYS A 340 -6.39 20.86 -3.72
C LYS A 340 -5.47 19.84 -3.06
N LEU A 341 -5.95 18.61 -2.87
CA LEU A 341 -5.20 17.52 -2.27
C LEU A 341 -3.96 17.16 -3.11
N GLN A 342 -4.06 17.12 -4.45
CA GLN A 342 -2.90 16.91 -5.31
C GLN A 342 -1.80 17.95 -5.07
N ASN A 343 -2.17 19.23 -4.95
CA ASN A 343 -1.22 20.31 -4.67
C ASN A 343 -0.59 20.15 -3.28
N GLN A 344 -1.38 19.78 -2.27
CA GLN A 344 -0.89 19.53 -0.91
C GLN A 344 0.05 18.31 -0.86
N VAL A 345 -0.24 17.23 -1.58
CA VAL A 345 0.65 16.06 -1.71
C VAL A 345 2.01 16.48 -2.25
N VAL A 346 2.02 17.24 -3.35
CA VAL A 346 3.27 17.69 -3.99
C VAL A 346 4.07 18.58 -3.04
N LEU A 347 3.42 19.56 -2.40
CA LEU A 347 4.08 20.45 -1.44
C LEU A 347 4.65 19.68 -0.25
N THR A 348 3.89 18.75 0.31
CA THR A 348 4.31 17.93 1.45
C THR A 348 5.52 17.06 1.09
N LEU A 349 5.50 16.39 -0.07
CA LEU A 349 6.65 15.63 -0.56
C LEU A 349 7.87 16.53 -0.80
N CYS A 350 7.68 17.76 -1.27
CA CYS A 350 8.77 18.73 -1.40
C CYS A 350 9.35 19.14 -0.04
N HIS A 351 8.51 19.37 0.97
CA HIS A 351 8.96 19.65 2.33
C HIS A 351 9.70 18.46 2.93
N MET A 352 9.19 17.24 2.74
CA MET A 352 9.88 16.01 3.11
C MET A 352 11.24 15.90 2.42
N GLU A 353 11.34 16.25 1.14
CA GLU A 353 12.60 16.25 0.38
C GLU A 353 13.63 17.18 1.00
N MET A 354 13.23 18.26 1.68
CA MET A 354 14.13 19.17 2.38
C MET A 354 14.66 18.64 3.71
N ILE A 355 13.97 17.67 4.34
CA ILE A 355 14.31 17.17 5.69
C ILE A 355 14.90 15.76 5.65
N PHE A 356 14.34 14.83 4.88
CA PHE A 356 14.76 13.43 4.85
C PHE A 356 15.89 13.19 3.85
N PRO A 357 16.76 12.18 4.09
CA PRO A 357 17.81 11.83 3.15
C PRO A 357 17.22 11.25 1.85
N PRO A 358 17.94 11.34 0.71
CA PRO A 358 17.52 10.76 -0.56
C PRO A 358 17.10 9.28 -0.51
N SER A 359 17.74 8.49 0.37
CA SER A 359 17.41 7.07 0.62
C SER A 359 15.99 6.84 1.14
N PHE A 360 15.33 7.86 1.69
CA PHE A 360 13.93 7.82 2.12
C PHE A 360 12.97 7.72 0.94
N PHE A 361 13.29 8.40 -0.17
CA PHE A 361 12.48 8.49 -1.39
C PHE A 361 12.60 7.23 -2.24
N THR A 362 12.10 6.13 -1.68
CA THR A 362 11.87 4.88 -2.40
C THR A 362 10.74 5.04 -3.41
N VAL A 363 10.62 4.09 -4.34
CA VAL A 363 9.49 4.09 -5.29
C VAL A 363 8.14 4.14 -4.58
N MET A 364 7.97 3.44 -3.45
CA MET A 364 6.71 3.46 -2.68
C MET A 364 6.35 4.85 -2.16
N VAL A 365 7.34 5.64 -1.71
CA VAL A 365 7.11 7.03 -1.28
C VAL A 365 6.78 7.90 -2.49
N HIS A 366 7.47 7.69 -3.61
CA HIS A 366 7.21 8.45 -4.82
C HIS A 366 5.80 8.19 -5.39
N LEU A 367 5.31 6.96 -5.33
CA LEU A 367 3.98 6.59 -5.81
C LEU A 367 2.84 7.38 -5.15
N VAL A 368 3.07 7.94 -3.95
CA VAL A 368 2.11 8.81 -3.25
C VAL A 368 1.70 10.01 -4.10
N VAL A 369 2.60 10.56 -4.93
CA VAL A 369 2.28 11.70 -5.82
C VAL A 369 1.23 11.36 -6.88
N HIS A 370 1.05 10.08 -7.20
CA HIS A 370 0.10 9.59 -8.20
C HIS A 370 -1.22 9.09 -7.62
N LEU A 371 -1.33 8.95 -6.30
CA LEU A 371 -2.51 8.36 -5.66
C LEU A 371 -3.78 9.19 -5.85
N VAL A 372 -3.67 10.52 -5.85
CA VAL A 372 -4.83 11.39 -6.05
C VAL A 372 -5.43 11.19 -7.44
N GLU A 373 -4.58 11.12 -8.48
CA GLU A 373 -5.03 10.83 -9.84
C GLU A 373 -5.66 9.44 -9.95
N GLU A 374 -5.08 8.44 -9.30
CA GLU A 374 -5.70 7.11 -9.24
C GLU A 374 -7.07 7.11 -8.54
N VAL A 375 -7.24 7.94 -7.52
CA VAL A 375 -8.52 8.09 -6.82
C VAL A 375 -9.53 8.83 -7.68
N LYS A 376 -9.12 9.83 -8.48
CA LYS A 376 -9.99 10.48 -9.46
C LYS A 376 -10.51 9.49 -10.51
N LEU A 377 -9.65 8.59 -10.98
CA LEU A 377 -10.00 7.61 -12.02
C LEU A 377 -10.74 6.38 -11.46
N GLY A 378 -10.29 5.86 -10.32
CA GLY A 378 -10.77 4.59 -9.75
C GLY A 378 -11.79 4.74 -8.62
N GLY A 379 -12.13 5.97 -8.24
CA GLY A 379 -13.03 6.26 -7.13
C GLY A 379 -12.44 5.93 -5.75
N PRO A 380 -13.31 5.87 -4.71
CA PRO A 380 -12.89 5.64 -3.33
C PRO A 380 -12.01 4.40 -3.16
N VAL A 381 -10.93 4.54 -2.39
CA VAL A 381 -9.95 3.46 -2.13
C VAL A 381 -10.61 2.22 -1.53
N HIS A 382 -11.74 2.40 -0.83
CA HIS A 382 -12.53 1.33 -0.21
C HIS A 382 -12.88 0.17 -1.14
N TYR A 383 -13.17 0.45 -2.41
CA TYR A 383 -13.52 -0.57 -3.41
C TYR A 383 -12.29 -1.28 -4.01
N ARG A 384 -11.09 -0.80 -3.68
CA ARG A 384 -9.81 -1.24 -4.22
C ARG A 384 -8.87 -1.78 -3.14
N TRP A 385 -9.37 -1.95 -1.92
CA TRP A 385 -8.59 -2.53 -0.83
C TRP A 385 -8.29 -4.01 -1.08
N MET A 386 -7.03 -4.38 -0.84
CA MET A 386 -6.59 -5.78 -0.90
C MET A 386 -6.78 -6.53 0.43
N TYR A 387 -7.26 -5.87 1.50
CA TYR A 387 -7.51 -6.53 2.79
C TYR A 387 -8.43 -7.75 2.69
N PRO A 388 -9.60 -7.72 2.00
CA PRO A 388 -10.46 -8.89 1.90
C PRO A 388 -9.77 -10.03 1.14
N VAL A 389 -9.08 -9.70 0.04
CA VAL A 389 -8.36 -10.67 -0.78
C VAL A 389 -7.25 -11.35 0.01
N GLU A 390 -6.41 -10.59 0.72
CA GLU A 390 -5.34 -11.14 1.55
C GLU A 390 -5.86 -11.99 2.71
N ARG A 391 -6.98 -11.59 3.34
CA ARG A 391 -7.61 -12.40 4.39
C ARG A 391 -8.11 -13.74 3.83
N SER A 392 -8.77 -13.72 2.66
CA SER A 392 -9.21 -14.93 1.96
C SER A 392 -8.04 -15.83 1.59
N LEU A 393 -6.97 -15.28 1.01
CA LEU A 393 -5.75 -16.03 0.71
C LEU A 393 -5.08 -16.57 1.97
N GLY A 394 -5.11 -15.83 3.08
CA GLY A 394 -4.65 -16.28 4.39
C GLY A 394 -5.43 -17.49 4.90
N LEU A 395 -6.75 -17.49 4.73
CA LEU A 395 -7.62 -18.61 5.06
C LEU A 395 -7.29 -19.83 4.19
N LEU A 396 -7.23 -19.67 2.87
CA LEU A 396 -6.88 -20.76 1.95
C LEU A 396 -5.51 -21.36 2.27
N LYS A 397 -4.53 -20.51 2.60
CA LYS A 397 -3.20 -20.95 3.03
C LYS A 397 -3.24 -21.81 4.30
N SER A 398 -4.20 -21.58 5.20
CA SER A 398 -4.36 -22.39 6.41
C SER A 398 -4.83 -23.83 6.12
N TYR A 399 -5.44 -24.08 4.96
CA TYR A 399 -5.83 -25.42 4.52
C TYR A 399 -4.67 -26.24 3.95
N VAL A 400 -3.55 -25.60 3.61
CA VAL A 400 -2.39 -26.29 3.04
C VAL A 400 -1.69 -27.13 4.11
N ARG A 401 -2.13 -28.38 4.28
CA ARG A 401 -1.51 -29.40 5.14
C ARG A 401 -0.36 -30.12 4.44
N ASN A 402 -0.47 -30.33 3.12
CA ASN A 402 0.57 -30.93 2.31
C ASN A 402 1.11 -29.93 1.27
N LYS A 403 2.34 -29.43 1.50
CA LYS A 403 3.00 -28.49 0.57
C LYS A 403 3.38 -29.10 -0.77
N ALA A 404 3.42 -30.42 -0.91
CA ALA A 404 3.65 -31.10 -2.18
C ALA A 404 2.39 -31.16 -3.06
N ARG A 405 1.21 -30.99 -2.46
CA ARG A 405 -0.09 -30.94 -3.14
C ARG A 405 -0.97 -29.83 -2.51
N PRO A 406 -0.56 -28.56 -2.63
CA PRO A 406 -1.25 -27.47 -1.96
C PRO A 406 -2.69 -27.30 -2.45
N GLU A 407 -2.96 -27.51 -3.73
CA GLU A 407 -4.30 -27.37 -4.34
C GLU A 407 -5.25 -28.44 -3.81
N GLY A 408 -4.81 -29.70 -3.79
CA GLY A 408 -5.59 -30.80 -3.21
C GLY A 408 -5.89 -30.58 -1.72
N SER A 409 -4.89 -30.06 -0.96
CA SER A 409 -5.09 -29.72 0.45
C SER A 409 -6.10 -28.58 0.63
N ILE A 410 -6.08 -27.57 -0.25
CA ILE A 410 -7.02 -26.45 -0.21
C ILE A 410 -8.44 -26.94 -0.56
N ALA A 411 -8.59 -27.74 -1.61
CA ALA A 411 -9.89 -28.28 -2.03
C ALA A 411 -10.52 -29.15 -0.93
N GLU A 412 -9.73 -30.04 -0.32
CA GLU A 412 -10.18 -30.87 0.79
C GLU A 412 -10.56 -30.01 2.01
N GLY A 413 -9.70 -29.08 2.41
CA GLY A 413 -9.97 -28.20 3.56
C GLY A 413 -11.18 -27.30 3.35
N TYR A 414 -11.39 -26.81 2.12
CA TYR A 414 -12.57 -26.03 1.75
C TYR A 414 -13.84 -26.88 1.81
N LEU A 415 -13.82 -28.08 1.24
CA LEU A 415 -14.96 -29.01 1.28
C LEU A 415 -15.35 -29.36 2.72
N VAL A 416 -14.35 -29.67 3.57
CA VAL A 416 -14.59 -29.93 4.99
C VAL A 416 -15.22 -28.71 5.67
N GLN A 417 -14.74 -27.50 5.38
CA GLN A 417 -15.33 -26.29 5.92
C GLN A 417 -16.78 -26.10 5.46
N GLU A 418 -17.09 -26.30 4.17
CA GLU A 418 -18.45 -26.17 3.64
C GLU A 418 -19.40 -27.18 4.29
N ILE A 419 -19.01 -28.46 4.39
CA ILE A 419 -19.81 -29.51 5.03
C ILE A 419 -20.07 -29.15 6.50
N LEU A 420 -19.03 -28.77 7.26
CA LEU A 420 -19.19 -28.36 8.66
C LEU A 420 -20.08 -27.11 8.79
N THR A 421 -19.95 -26.16 7.87
CA THR A 421 -20.79 -24.95 7.84
C THR A 421 -22.24 -25.30 7.55
N PHE A 422 -22.51 -26.24 6.66
CA PHE A 422 -23.86 -26.73 6.38
C PHE A 422 -24.44 -27.50 7.56
N CYS A 423 -23.72 -28.49 8.10
CA CYS A 423 -24.14 -29.27 9.27
C CYS A 423 -24.42 -28.37 10.48
N SER A 424 -23.62 -27.31 10.67
CA SER A 424 -23.80 -26.37 11.79
C SER A 424 -25.15 -25.66 11.81
N ARG A 425 -25.88 -25.60 10.68
CA ARG A 425 -27.23 -25.02 10.62
C ARG A 425 -28.31 -25.93 11.22
N TYR A 426 -28.02 -27.21 11.43
CA TYR A 426 -28.95 -28.22 11.91
C TYR A 426 -28.60 -28.77 13.29
N ILE A 427 -27.51 -28.26 13.90
CA ILE A 427 -27.07 -28.67 15.24
C ILE A 427 -27.50 -27.61 16.24
N GLU A 428 -28.45 -27.97 17.09
CA GLU A 428 -28.87 -27.18 18.24
C GLU A 428 -27.96 -27.50 19.45
N ASN A 429 -27.74 -26.54 20.34
CA ASN A 429 -26.98 -26.69 21.61
C ASN A 429 -25.44 -26.84 21.50
N ILE A 430 -24.84 -26.59 20.33
CA ILE A 430 -23.38 -26.49 20.17
C ILE A 430 -23.03 -25.11 19.64
N GLU A 431 -21.96 -24.50 20.15
CA GLU A 431 -21.43 -23.25 19.61
C GLU A 431 -20.81 -23.50 18.22
N THR A 432 -21.31 -22.76 17.25
CA THR A 432 -20.97 -22.79 15.81
C THR A 432 -20.60 -21.38 15.38
N ARG A 433 -20.00 -21.23 14.19
CA ARG A 433 -19.72 -19.89 13.65
C ARG A 433 -20.95 -18.99 13.47
N TRP A 434 -22.16 -19.56 13.42
CA TRP A 434 -23.40 -18.82 13.16
C TRP A 434 -24.16 -18.44 14.43
N ASN A 435 -24.05 -19.23 15.50
CA ASN A 435 -24.69 -18.97 16.79
C ASN A 435 -23.71 -18.54 17.88
N GLN A 436 -22.40 -18.51 17.58
CA GLN A 436 -21.40 -17.87 18.42
C GLN A 436 -21.72 -16.38 18.48
N LEU A 437 -22.11 -15.92 19.67
CA LEU A 437 -22.30 -14.50 19.95
C LEU A 437 -21.02 -13.75 19.57
N GLY A 438 -21.19 -12.65 18.82
CA GLY A 438 -20.08 -11.76 18.49
C GLY A 438 -19.38 -11.30 19.75
N ARG A 439 -18.09 -10.95 19.66
CA ARG A 439 -17.35 -10.35 20.80
C ARG A 439 -18.00 -9.07 21.32
N VAL A 440 -18.71 -8.37 20.44
CA VAL A 440 -19.66 -7.31 20.74
C VAL A 440 -21.03 -7.86 20.34
N ASP A 441 -21.86 -8.09 21.35
CA ASP A 441 -23.25 -8.50 21.17
C ASP A 441 -24.12 -7.25 21.36
N ASP A 442 -24.47 -6.63 20.22
CA ASP A 442 -25.37 -5.47 20.15
C ASP A 442 -26.84 -5.92 20.00
N GLU A 443 -27.11 -7.23 20.01
CA GLU A 443 -28.48 -7.73 20.01
C GLU A 443 -29.12 -7.36 21.36
N PRO A 444 -30.33 -6.75 21.34
CA PRO A 444 -31.04 -6.49 22.56
C PRO A 444 -31.28 -7.82 23.27
N ILE A 445 -30.86 -7.92 24.53
CA ILE A 445 -31.30 -9.00 25.41
C ILE A 445 -32.83 -8.96 25.36
N ASN A 446 -33.43 -10.02 24.83
CA ASN A 446 -34.88 -10.19 24.78
C ASN A 446 -35.44 -10.23 26.19
N GLU A 447 -35.64 -9.05 26.79
CA GLU A 447 -36.59 -8.83 27.84
C GLU A 447 -37.54 -7.73 27.36
N ILE A 448 -38.71 -8.21 26.93
CA ILE A 448 -39.95 -7.46 26.68
C ILE A 448 -40.04 -6.81 25.28
N GLN A 449 -40.73 -7.54 24.38
CA GLN A 449 -41.42 -6.95 23.24
C GLN A 449 -42.21 -5.72 23.68
N THR A 450 -41.76 -4.54 23.28
CA THR A 450 -42.62 -3.37 23.22
C THR A 450 -42.60 -2.82 21.79
N ASP A 451 -43.76 -2.96 21.18
CA ASP A 451 -44.11 -2.58 19.82
C ASP A 451 -43.93 -1.06 19.63
N SER A 452 -42.82 -0.64 19.02
CA SER A 452 -42.78 0.65 18.31
C SER A 452 -41.66 0.67 17.26
N ARG A 453 -42.06 0.85 16.00
CA ARG A 453 -41.21 0.93 14.79
C ARG A 453 -40.32 2.19 14.71
N VAL A 454 -39.87 2.73 15.84
CA VAL A 454 -39.04 3.95 15.90
C VAL A 454 -37.65 3.68 16.52
N ALA A 455 -37.43 2.50 17.10
CA ALA A 455 -36.16 2.14 17.75
C ALA A 455 -35.05 1.64 16.81
N GLU A 456 -35.31 1.42 15.52
CA GLU A 456 -34.36 0.80 14.57
C GLU A 456 -33.32 1.76 13.96
N LEU A 457 -33.42 3.07 14.18
CA LEU A 457 -32.52 4.05 13.55
C LEU A 457 -31.22 4.32 14.32
N PHE A 458 -31.15 3.94 15.61
CA PHE A 458 -29.92 3.97 16.40
C PHE A 458 -29.93 2.81 17.41
N PRO A 459 -28.99 1.85 17.36
CA PRO A 459 -28.89 0.82 18.39
C PRO A 459 -28.60 1.48 19.75
N ARG A 460 -29.40 1.11 20.77
CA ARG A 460 -29.16 1.53 22.17
C ARG A 460 -28.05 0.67 22.78
N VAL A 461 -26.97 1.36 23.18
CA VAL A 461 -25.91 1.01 24.15
C VAL A 461 -25.62 -0.48 24.37
N GLY A 462 -24.49 -0.94 23.82
CA GLY A 462 -23.94 -2.28 24.05
C GLY A 462 -23.48 -2.55 25.49
N LYS A 463 -23.23 -3.83 25.79
CA LYS A 463 -22.81 -4.33 27.10
C LYS A 463 -21.40 -3.86 27.46
N SER A 464 -21.24 -3.14 28.57
CA SER A 464 -19.91 -2.74 29.04
C SER A 464 -19.10 -3.95 29.52
N VAL A 465 -17.95 -4.21 28.90
CA VAL A 465 -17.00 -5.21 29.39
C VAL A 465 -15.98 -4.53 30.31
N GLY A 466 -16.18 -4.69 31.62
CA GLY A 466 -15.34 -4.13 32.68
C GLY A 466 -16.16 -3.48 33.80
N GLY A 467 -15.62 -3.43 35.02
CA GLY A 467 -16.28 -2.74 36.14
C GLY A 467 -16.45 -1.24 35.84
N SER A 468 -17.67 -0.72 35.97
CA SER A 468 -17.95 0.70 35.76
C SER A 468 -17.16 1.55 36.75
N SER A 469 -16.37 2.50 36.26
CA SER A 469 -15.84 3.59 37.07
C SER A 469 -16.43 4.90 36.57
N TYR A 470 -17.16 5.58 37.46
CA TYR A 470 -17.77 6.87 37.16
C TYR A 470 -16.77 7.97 37.50
N TYR A 471 -16.55 8.89 36.56
CA TYR A 471 -15.79 10.11 36.80
C TYR A 471 -16.70 11.32 36.61
N THR A 472 -16.83 12.14 37.65
CA THR A 472 -17.58 13.39 37.56
C THR A 472 -16.68 14.46 36.93
N LEU A 473 -17.04 14.92 35.73
CA LEU A 473 -16.32 16.00 35.07
C LEU A 473 -16.43 17.30 35.86
N THR A 474 -15.29 17.92 36.16
CA THR A 474 -15.24 19.26 36.75
C THR A 474 -15.77 20.30 35.78
N ARG A 475 -16.23 21.44 36.30
CA ARG A 475 -16.84 22.54 35.50
C ARG A 475 -15.93 23.01 34.35
N PHE A 476 -14.61 22.89 34.51
CA PHE A 476 -13.62 23.25 33.48
C PHE A 476 -13.62 22.29 32.28
N ASN A 477 -13.84 20.99 32.50
CA ASN A 477 -13.86 19.98 31.43
C ASN A 477 -15.12 20.05 30.55
N LYS A 478 -16.19 20.71 31.03
CA LYS A 478 -17.44 20.87 30.27
C LYS A 478 -17.40 21.98 29.22
N LEU A 479 -16.42 22.89 29.29
CA LEU A 479 -16.29 24.03 28.37
C LEU A 479 -15.52 23.72 27.07
N HIS A 480 -14.90 22.55 26.95
CA HIS A 480 -14.09 22.17 25.78
C HIS A 480 -14.78 21.22 24.79
N HIS A 481 -16.06 20.92 25.00
CA HIS A 481 -16.83 19.99 24.16
C HIS A 481 -18.14 20.58 23.60
N SER A 482 -18.25 21.91 23.53
CA SER A 482 -19.28 22.61 22.74
C SER A 482 -18.72 23.10 21.43
#